data_AF-A0A8T1Y4Y4-F1
#
_entry.id   AF-A0A8T1Y4Y4-F1
#
_cell.length_a   1.000
_cell.length_b   1.000
_cell.length_c   1.000
_cell.angle_alpha   90.00
_cell.angle_beta   90.00
_cell.angle_gamma   90.00
#
_symmetry.space_group_name_H-M   'P 1'
#
loop_
_entity.id
_entity.type
_entity.pdbx_description
1 polymer ?
#
loop_
_entity_poly.entity_id
_entity_poly.type
_entity_poly.pdbx_seq_one_letter_code
_entity_poly.pdbx_strand_id
1 'polypeptide(L)'
;MFLLSATGKLVLNHADERAQGLHSLRFSETVEEVFTNLLPSVLCKYLFNLSEYYKFYTNFQVTGSEQETSRLLLCKATAIVMRKCFHLL
;
A
#
# COMPACT_ATOMS: atom_id res chain seq x y z
N MET A 1 -3.71 13.06 6.66
CA MET A 1 -3.95 13.84 5.42
C MET A 1 -2.62 14.16 4.70
N PHE A 2 -1.90 13.18 4.15
CA PHE A 2 -0.58 13.43 3.51
C PHE A 2 -0.25 12.51 2.30
N LEU A 3 -1.18 11.72 1.76
CA LEU A 3 -0.80 10.61 0.87
C LEU A 3 -0.78 10.89 -0.65
N LEU A 4 -1.25 12.03 -1.16
CA LEU A 4 -1.39 12.21 -2.62
C LEU A 4 -1.01 13.62 -3.09
N SER A 5 0.28 13.89 -3.36
CA SER A 5 0.71 15.07 -4.13
C SER A 5 0.99 14.75 -5.62
N ALA A 6 0.59 13.58 -6.10
CA ALA A 6 0.57 13.27 -7.52
C ALA A 6 -0.87 13.41 -8.02
N THR A 7 -1.14 14.45 -8.79
CA THR A 7 -2.43 14.72 -9.42
C THR A 7 -2.64 13.74 -10.56
N GLY A 8 -3.44 12.69 -10.32
CA GLY A 8 -3.88 11.71 -11.32
C GLY A 8 -5.04 10.90 -10.78
N LYS A 9 -5.87 10.35 -11.67
CA LYS A 9 -7.04 9.54 -11.27
C LYS A 9 -6.57 8.15 -10.85
N LEU A 10 -6.76 7.80 -9.58
CA LEU A 10 -6.60 6.42 -9.10
C LEU A 10 -7.83 5.60 -9.50
N VAL A 11 -7.61 4.54 -10.26
CA VAL A 11 -8.62 3.61 -10.76
C VAL A 11 -8.20 2.19 -10.35
N LEU A 12 -9.03 1.52 -9.54
CA LEU A 12 -8.77 0.18 -9.01
C LEU A 12 -9.77 -0.82 -9.61
N ASN A 13 -9.52 -1.21 -10.86
CA ASN A 13 -10.45 -2.05 -11.63
C ASN A 13 -10.30 -3.53 -11.28
N HIS A 14 -9.08 -3.98 -11.00
CA HIS A 14 -8.84 -5.37 -10.64
C HIS A 14 -9.00 -5.63 -9.13
N ALA A 15 -9.37 -6.86 -8.77
CA ALA A 15 -9.50 -7.26 -7.36
C ALA A 15 -8.17 -7.10 -6.60
N ASP A 16 -7.05 -7.44 -7.24
CA ASP A 16 -5.70 -7.30 -6.65
C ASP A 16 -5.33 -5.83 -6.40
N GLU A 17 -5.65 -4.93 -7.33
CA GLU A 17 -5.43 -3.48 -7.17
C GLU A 17 -6.25 -2.95 -5.99
N ARG A 18 -7.51 -3.39 -5.84
CA ARG A 18 -8.36 -3.05 -4.69
C ARG A 18 -7.83 -3.62 -3.38
N ALA A 19 -7.34 -4.86 -3.38
CA ALA A 19 -6.76 -5.48 -2.19
C ALA A 19 -5.52 -4.71 -1.71
N GLN A 20 -4.60 -4.37 -2.62
CA GLN A 20 -3.43 -3.53 -2.32
C GLN A 20 -3.84 -2.16 -1.76
N GLY A 21 -4.81 -1.50 -2.41
CA GLY A 21 -5.31 -0.20 -1.99
C GLY A 21 -5.94 -0.24 -0.59
N LEU A 22 -6.82 -1.22 -0.35
CA LEU A 22 -7.47 -1.41 0.95
C LEU A 22 -6.46 -1.72 2.05
N HIS A 23 -5.50 -2.62 1.80
CA HIS A 23 -4.47 -2.94 2.77
C HIS A 23 -3.64 -1.69 3.11
N SER A 24 -3.26 -0.89 2.11
CA SER A 24 -2.55 0.38 2.32
C SER A 24 -3.33 1.39 3.17
N LEU A 25 -4.66 1.46 3.03
CA LEU A 25 -5.51 2.36 3.82
C LEU A 25 -5.60 1.96 5.30
N ARG A 26 -5.49 0.66 5.60
CA ARG A 26 -5.52 0.13 6.98
C ARG A 26 -4.26 0.42 7.79
N PHE A 27 -3.23 1.02 7.19
CA PHE A 27 -1.99 1.37 7.88
C PHE A 27 -2.23 2.15 9.19
N SER A 28 -3.11 3.16 9.17
CA SER A 28 -3.35 4.00 10.36
C SER A 28 -3.96 3.17 11.50
N GLU A 29 -4.95 2.33 11.19
CA GLU A 29 -5.60 1.43 12.16
C GLU A 29 -4.59 0.42 12.73
N THR A 30 -3.72 -0.15 11.87
CA THR A 30 -2.66 -1.07 12.31
C THR A 30 -1.67 -0.38 13.26
N VAL A 31 -1.29 0.87 12.98
CA VAL A 31 -0.38 1.63 13.84
C VAL A 31 -1.03 1.91 15.20
N GLU A 32 -2.32 2.28 15.22
CA GLU A 32 -3.07 2.45 16.47
C GLU A 32 -3.15 1.15 17.27
N GLU A 33 -3.37 0.01 16.61
CA GLU A 33 -3.37 -1.31 17.24
C GLU A 33 -2.01 -1.65 17.86
N VAL A 34 -0.91 -1.39 17.15
CA VAL A 34 0.46 -1.60 17.63
C VAL A 34 0.72 -0.81 18.90
N PHE A 35 0.32 0.46 18.95
CA PHE A 35 0.50 1.30 20.13
C PHE A 35 -0.43 0.92 21.28
N THR A 36 -1.67 0.50 20.99
CA THR A 36 -2.65 0.09 21.99
C THR A 36 -2.22 -1.22 22.68
N ASN A 37 -1.75 -2.18 21.89
CA ASN A 37 -1.39 -3.52 22.38
C ASN A 37 0.10 -3.65 22.74
N LEU A 38 0.92 -2.65 22.39
CA LEU A 38 2.39 -2.66 22.53
C LEU A 38 3.04 -3.87 21.84
N LEU A 39 2.56 -4.22 20.63
CA LEU A 39 3.00 -5.38 19.87
C LEU A 39 3.55 -5.00 18.48
N PRO A 40 4.88 -4.79 18.35
CA PRO A 40 5.51 -4.50 17.05
C PRO A 40 5.34 -5.62 16.00
N SER A 41 5.12 -6.86 16.46
CA SER A 41 4.87 -8.01 15.58
C SER A 41 3.63 -7.83 14.68
N VAL A 42 2.64 -7.05 15.13
CA VAL A 42 1.46 -6.68 14.33
C VAL A 42 1.88 -5.85 13.12
N LEU A 43 2.79 -4.88 13.30
CA LEU A 43 3.33 -4.08 12.20
C LEU A 43 4.19 -4.93 11.25
N CYS A 44 4.96 -5.88 11.77
CA CYS A 44 5.69 -6.85 10.94
C CYS A 44 4.74 -7.70 10.09
N LYS A 45 3.63 -8.17 10.66
CA LYS A 45 2.61 -8.94 9.93
C LYS A 45 1.93 -8.09 8.85
N TYR A 46 1.63 -6.84 9.15
CA TYR A 46 1.10 -5.89 8.18
C TYR A 46 2.07 -5.66 7.02
N LEU A 47 3.37 -5.46 7.32
CA LEU A 47 4.41 -5.27 6.31
C LEU A 47 4.58 -6.50 5.43
N PHE A 48 4.54 -7.71 6.00
CA PHE A 48 4.55 -8.96 5.24
C PHE A 48 3.36 -9.04 4.28
N ASN A 49 2.13 -8.81 4.78
CA ASN A 49 0.93 -8.83 3.95
C ASN A 49 0.97 -7.74 2.87
N LEU A 50 1.52 -6.55 3.16
CA LEU A 50 1.69 -5.48 2.17
C LEU A 50 2.59 -5.92 1.00
N SER A 51 3.63 -6.72 1.28
CA SER A 51 4.50 -7.28 0.25
C SER A 51 3.82 -8.37 -0.58
N GLU A 52 2.95 -9.18 0.04
CA GLU A 52 2.18 -10.21 -0.65
C GLU A 52 1.18 -9.60 -1.65
N TYR A 53 0.50 -8.52 -1.28
CA TYR A 53 -0.40 -7.82 -2.19
C TYR A 53 0.34 -7.09 -3.32
N TYR A 54 1.61 -6.71 -3.11
CA TYR A 54 2.44 -6.06 -4.13
C TYR A 54 2.70 -6.97 -5.34
N LYS A 55 2.41 -8.27 -5.25
CA LYS A 55 2.37 -9.21 -6.39
C LYS A 55 1.44 -8.77 -7.52
N PHE A 56 0.53 -7.81 -7.31
CA PHE A 56 -0.19 -7.19 -8.42
C PHE A 56 0.79 -6.60 -9.48
N TYR A 57 1.97 -6.12 -9.07
CA TYR A 57 2.99 -5.59 -9.99
C TYR A 57 3.54 -6.67 -10.94
N THR A 58 3.59 -7.95 -10.51
CA THR A 58 3.99 -9.06 -11.38
C THR A 58 2.84 -9.55 -12.27
N ASN A 59 1.60 -9.43 -11.79
CA ASN A 59 0.41 -9.87 -12.52
C ASN A 59 -0.02 -8.86 -13.60
N PHE A 60 0.38 -7.60 -13.46
CA PHE A 60 -0.08 -6.51 -14.30
C PHE A 60 1.07 -5.64 -14.80
N GLN A 61 1.12 -5.43 -16.11
CA GLN A 61 2.05 -4.45 -16.70
C GLN A 61 1.72 -3.05 -16.17
N VAL A 62 2.71 -2.38 -15.56
CA VAL A 62 2.55 -1.00 -15.07
C VAL A 62 2.92 -0.03 -16.17
N THR A 63 4.18 -0.03 -16.60
CA THR A 63 4.69 0.86 -17.65
C THR A 63 4.22 0.42 -19.04
N GLY A 64 3.70 1.36 -19.82
CA GLY A 64 3.12 1.13 -21.15
C GLY A 64 1.68 0.60 -21.12
N SER A 65 1.04 0.52 -19.95
CA SER A 65 -0.37 0.12 -19.86
C SER A 65 -1.31 1.31 -19.96
N GLU A 66 -2.57 1.07 -20.37
CA GLU A 66 -3.60 2.11 -20.39
C GLU A 66 -3.85 2.72 -19.00
N GLN A 67 -3.59 1.96 -17.93
CA GLN A 67 -3.74 2.39 -16.54
C GLN A 67 -2.41 2.75 -15.86
N GLU A 68 -1.35 3.04 -16.63
CA GLU A 68 0.00 3.31 -16.11
C GLU A 68 -0.01 4.33 -14.97
N THR A 69 -0.64 5.49 -15.18
CA THR A 69 -0.71 6.55 -14.15
C THR A 69 -1.36 6.05 -12.86
N SER A 70 -2.46 5.31 -12.96
CA SER A 70 -3.15 4.74 -11.79
C SER A 70 -2.26 3.74 -11.04
N ARG A 71 -1.61 2.84 -11.78
CA ARG A 71 -0.74 1.80 -11.20
C ARG A 71 0.50 2.39 -10.56
N LEU A 72 1.09 3.42 -11.17
CA LEU A 72 2.20 4.17 -10.58
C LEU A 72 1.79 4.90 -9.29
N LEU A 73 0.58 5.46 -9.23
CA LEU A 73 0.03 6.03 -7.99
C LEU A 73 -0.10 4.97 -6.89
N LEU A 74 -0.58 3.77 -7.23
CA LEU A 74 -0.70 2.65 -6.29
C LEU A 74 0.68 2.16 -5.79
N CYS A 75 1.67 2.06 -6.69
CA CYS A 75 3.06 1.76 -6.32
C CYS A 75 3.65 2.83 -5.40
N LYS A 76 3.42 4.12 -5.71
CA LYS A 76 3.89 5.24 -4.88
C LYS A 76 3.26 5.21 -3.50
N ALA A 77 1.95 4.98 -3.40
CA ALA A 77 1.26 4.84 -2.11
C ALA A 77 1.85 3.70 -1.28
N THR A 78 2.05 2.53 -1.90
CA THR A 78 2.67 1.36 -1.27
C THR A 78 4.07 1.68 -0.75
N ALA A 79 4.90 2.34 -1.57
CA ALA A 79 6.26 2.72 -1.18
C ALA A 79 6.29 3.68 0.02
N ILE A 80 5.35 4.65 0.07
CA ILE A 80 5.24 5.57 1.21
C ILE A 80 4.87 4.81 2.49
N VAL A 81 3.87 3.92 2.41
CA VAL A 81 3.44 3.10 3.56
C VAL A 81 4.58 2.20 4.03
N MET A 82 5.27 1.52 3.12
CA MET A 82 6.38 0.63 3.42
C MET A 82 7.53 1.36 4.13
N ARG A 83 7.90 2.56 3.65
CA ARG A 83 8.91 3.40 4.31
C ARG A 83 8.49 3.79 5.73
N LYS A 84 7.20 4.07 5.96
CA LYS A 84 6.70 4.37 7.30
C LYS A 84 6.74 3.14 8.21
N CYS A 85 6.41 1.95 7.72
CA CYS A 85 6.59 0.71 8.48
C CYS A 85 8.05 0.55 8.93
N PHE A 86 9.01 0.71 8.02
CA PHE A 86 10.44 0.61 8.35
C PHE A 86 10.97 1.71 9.27
N HIS A 87 10.29 2.84 9.38
CA HIS A 87 10.66 3.89 10.32
C HIS A 87 10.17 3.60 11.75
N LEU A 88 9.08 2.82 11.88
CA LEU A 88 8.45 2.49 13.15
C LEU A 88 8.96 1.15 13.74
N LEU A 89 9.56 0.30 12.92
CA LEU A 89 10.25 -0.94 13.32
C LEU A 89 11.72 -0.65 13.63
#